data_AF-C5BJX7-F1
#
_entry.id   AF-C5BJX7-F1
#
_cell.length_a   1.000
_cell.length_b   1.000
_cell.length_c   1.000
_cell.angle_alpha   90.00
_cell.angle_beta   90.00
_cell.angle_gamma   90.00
#
_symmetry.space_group_name_H-M   'P 1'
#
loop_
_entity.id
_entity.type
_entity.pdbx_description
1 polymer ?
#
loop_
_entity_poly.entity_id
_entity_poly.type
_entity_poly.pdbx_seq_one_letter_code
_entity_poly.pdbx_strand_id
1 'polypeptide(L)'
;MSLQAWQEALVKMVPSGDRLQQPGNVSERNLSQTELRTLQDMQGSLGLDVTREVQRWWRRAKLRQALPYSCQLIERLAVPWLIDDYLQLPCTTDFHVQEAHAFLSFIQDRAEVLPVLKDLVRFESALNEEKLRAANMSDYSASVSEPEPNQTLTLDYSPNCCIASILNRAPLPDPAVAGVKVTFNAHWRTLYRESVL
;
A
#
# COMPACT_ATOMS: atom_id res chain seq x y z
N MET A 1 3.72 24.00 26.19
CA MET A 1 3.75 22.61 25.66
C MET A 1 4.34 22.63 24.28
N SER A 2 5.22 21.69 23.94
CA SER A 2 5.75 21.55 22.57
C SER A 2 4.71 20.87 21.66
N LEU A 3 4.78 21.14 20.35
CA LEU A 3 3.97 20.46 19.34
C LEU A 3 4.08 18.92 19.45
N GLN A 4 5.29 18.44 19.75
CA GLN A 4 5.58 17.02 19.96
C GLN A 4 4.82 16.44 21.16
N ALA A 5 4.81 17.12 22.31
CA ALA A 5 4.06 16.66 23.49
C ALA A 5 2.54 16.63 23.24
N TRP A 6 2.05 17.53 22.39
CA TRP A 6 0.65 17.57 21.99
C TRP A 6 0.29 16.43 21.02
N GLN A 7 1.16 16.15 20.04
CA GLN A 7 1.01 15.02 19.12
C GLN A 7 1.05 13.67 19.87
N GLU A 8 1.97 13.50 20.82
CA GLU A 8 2.05 12.29 21.66
C GLU A 8 0.80 12.11 22.53
N ALA A 9 0.24 13.20 23.08
CA ALA A 9 -0.98 13.15 23.86
C ALA A 9 -2.19 12.74 23.00
N LEU A 10 -2.30 13.25 21.77
CA LEU A 10 -3.35 12.86 20.84
C LEU A 10 -3.25 11.39 20.40
N VAL A 11 -2.04 10.92 20.10
CA VAL A 11 -1.82 9.51 19.76
C VAL A 11 -2.22 8.59 20.92
N LYS A 12 -1.96 8.99 22.17
CA LYS A 12 -2.38 8.25 23.37
C LYS A 12 -3.89 8.29 23.64
N MET A 13 -4.58 9.31 23.16
CA MET A 13 -6.04 9.46 23.30
C MET A 13 -6.83 8.65 22.28
N VAL A 14 -6.24 8.32 21.13
CA VAL A 14 -6.85 7.42 20.17
C VAL A 14 -6.74 6.00 20.73
N PRO A 15 -7.85 5.30 21.01
CA PRO A 15 -7.78 3.93 21.51
C PRO A 15 -7.02 3.06 20.51
N SER A 16 -5.88 2.51 20.96
CA SER A 16 -5.10 1.54 20.20
C SER A 16 -5.97 0.32 19.92
N GLY A 17 -6.29 0.07 18.65
CA GLY A 17 -6.83 -1.22 18.21
C GLY A 17 -8.18 -1.15 17.50
N ASP A 18 -8.20 -1.73 16.29
CA ASP A 18 -9.30 -2.23 15.44
C ASP A 18 -10.55 -1.38 15.17
N ARG A 19 -11.02 -0.54 16.10
CA ARG A 19 -12.29 0.18 15.98
C ARG A 19 -12.29 1.30 14.93
N LEU A 20 -11.11 1.78 14.53
CA LEU A 20 -10.99 2.77 13.45
C LEU A 20 -10.91 2.13 12.06
N GLN A 21 -10.69 0.81 11.96
CA GLN A 21 -10.55 0.12 10.67
C GLN A 21 -11.89 -0.37 10.11
N GLN A 22 -12.92 -0.49 10.96
CA GLN A 22 -14.25 -0.82 10.47
C GLN A 22 -14.96 0.47 10.03
N PRO A 23 -15.53 0.51 8.81
CA PRO A 23 -16.41 1.60 8.42
C PRO A 23 -17.62 1.58 9.36
N GLY A 24 -17.54 2.34 10.46
CA GLY A 24 -18.58 2.39 11.46
C GLY A 24 -19.84 2.94 10.81
N ASN A 25 -20.92 2.16 10.85
CA ASN A 25 -22.20 2.60 10.33
C ASN A 25 -22.62 3.84 11.14
N VAL A 26 -22.78 4.98 10.48
CA VAL A 26 -23.17 6.23 11.15
C VAL A 26 -24.50 6.03 11.89
N SER A 27 -25.35 5.11 11.40
CA SER A 27 -26.59 4.68 12.02
C SER A 27 -26.42 3.98 13.38
N GLU A 28 -25.25 3.43 13.67
CA GLU A 28 -24.94 2.81 14.97
C GLU A 28 -24.42 3.82 16.00
N ARG A 29 -24.14 5.05 15.56
CA ARG A 29 -23.76 6.15 16.44
C ARG A 29 -25.04 6.87 16.84
N ASN A 30 -25.29 6.97 18.15
CA ASN A 30 -26.42 7.71 18.74
C ASN A 30 -26.26 9.22 18.50
N LEU A 31 -26.30 9.66 17.24
CA LEU A 31 -26.23 11.06 16.85
C LEU A 31 -27.58 11.72 17.11
N SER A 32 -27.54 12.92 17.68
CA SER A 32 -28.70 13.79 17.76
C SER A 32 -29.15 14.21 16.35
N GLN A 33 -30.43 14.59 16.22
CA GLN A 33 -30.96 15.12 14.96
C GLN A 33 -30.20 16.37 14.48
N THR A 34 -29.71 17.19 15.42
CA THR A 34 -28.92 18.39 15.12
C THR A 34 -27.58 18.02 14.49
N GLU A 35 -26.88 17.02 15.04
CA GLU A 35 -25.61 16.53 14.49
C GLU A 35 -25.81 15.91 13.10
N LEU A 36 -26.86 15.10 12.93
CA LEU A 36 -27.20 14.52 11.63
C LEU A 36 -27.45 15.59 10.57
N ARG A 37 -28.25 16.62 10.89
CA ARG A 37 -28.50 17.74 9.98
C ARG A 37 -27.20 18.47 9.64
N THR A 38 -26.36 18.72 10.63
CA THR A 38 -25.05 19.37 10.42
C THR A 38 -24.16 18.57 9.47
N LEU A 39 -24.09 17.25 9.65
CA LEU A 39 -23.31 16.37 8.76
C LEU A 39 -23.87 16.35 7.33
N GLN A 40 -25.20 16.37 7.17
CA GLN A 40 -25.85 16.45 5.87
C GLN A 40 -25.55 17.78 5.17
N ASP A 41 -25.62 18.89 5.89
CA ASP A 41 -25.31 20.22 5.36
C ASP A 41 -23.83 20.32 4.94
N MET A 42 -22.93 19.64 5.65
CA MET A 42 -21.51 19.58 5.28
C MET A 42 -21.24 18.78 4.00
N GLN A 43 -22.05 17.76 3.67
CA GLN A 43 -21.79 16.84 2.54
C GLN A 43 -21.74 17.53 1.17
N GLY A 44 -22.35 18.71 1.02
CA GLY A 44 -22.30 19.54 -0.19
C GLY A 44 -21.55 20.87 -0.01
N SER A 45 -20.80 21.04 1.08
CA SER A 45 -20.06 22.27 1.32
C SER A 45 -18.77 22.33 0.52
N LEU A 46 -18.47 23.49 -0.06
CA LEU A 46 -17.22 23.73 -0.80
C LEU A 46 -15.97 23.41 0.05
N GLY A 47 -16.02 23.70 1.36
CA GLY A 47 -14.91 23.42 2.27
C GLY A 47 -14.62 21.92 2.41
N LEU A 48 -15.64 21.08 2.42
CA LEU A 48 -15.46 19.63 2.44
C LEU A 48 -14.86 19.12 1.13
N ASP A 49 -15.28 19.65 -0.01
CA ASP A 49 -14.75 19.25 -1.32
C ASP A 49 -13.28 19.61 -1.48
N VAL A 50 -12.88 20.82 -1.07
CA VAL A 50 -11.47 21.21 -1.03
C VAL A 50 -10.67 20.28 -0.11
N THR A 51 -11.22 19.96 1.07
CA THR A 51 -10.55 19.05 2.02
C THR A 51 -10.36 17.66 1.43
N ARG A 52 -11.39 17.11 0.77
CA ARG A 52 -11.31 15.83 0.06
C ARG A 52 -10.24 15.85 -1.02
N GLU A 53 -10.17 16.93 -1.79
CA GLU A 53 -9.19 17.03 -2.88
C GLU A 53 -7.76 17.11 -2.36
N VAL A 54 -7.51 17.90 -1.31
CA VAL A 54 -6.21 17.95 -0.64
C VAL A 54 -5.81 16.58 -0.11
N GLN A 55 -6.74 15.84 0.51
CA GLN A 55 -6.49 14.49 0.98
C GLN A 55 -6.18 13.52 -0.16
N ARG A 56 -6.92 13.58 -1.28
CA ARG A 56 -6.62 12.76 -2.47
C ARG A 56 -5.23 13.04 -3.03
N TRP A 57 -4.84 14.31 -3.11
CA TRP A 57 -3.50 14.70 -3.59
C TRP A 57 -2.40 14.15 -2.69
N TRP A 58 -2.57 14.29 -1.38
CA TRP A 58 -1.62 13.77 -0.41
C TRP A 58 -1.54 12.24 -0.46
N ARG A 59 -2.67 11.54 -0.49
CA ARG A 59 -2.73 10.08 -0.65
C ARG A 59 -2.05 9.61 -1.94
N ARG A 60 -2.27 10.29 -3.07
CA ARG A 60 -1.60 9.99 -4.34
C ARG A 60 -0.07 10.10 -4.22
N ALA A 61 0.43 11.16 -3.58
CA ALA A 61 1.86 11.35 -3.36
C ALA A 61 2.44 10.23 -2.49
N LYS A 62 1.74 9.84 -1.41
CA LYS A 62 2.12 8.71 -0.56
C LYS A 62 2.22 7.40 -1.33
N LEU A 63 1.21 7.09 -2.16
CA LEU A 63 1.21 5.88 -2.98
C LEU A 63 2.42 5.85 -3.93
N ARG A 64 2.70 6.95 -4.63
CA ARG A 64 3.87 7.04 -5.53
C ARG A 64 5.20 6.86 -4.81
N GLN A 65 5.30 7.32 -3.56
CA GLN A 65 6.51 7.14 -2.76
C GLN A 65 6.66 5.69 -2.26
N ALA A 66 5.55 5.07 -1.85
CA ALA A 66 5.57 3.72 -1.27
C ALA A 66 5.65 2.61 -2.33
N LEU A 67 5.08 2.84 -3.52
CA LEU A 67 4.91 1.86 -4.59
C LEU A 67 5.38 2.42 -5.95
N PRO A 68 6.65 2.84 -6.04
CA PRO A 68 7.14 3.56 -7.20
C PRO A 68 7.03 2.74 -8.49
N TYR A 69 7.21 1.41 -8.43
CA TYR A 69 7.21 0.58 -9.64
C TYR A 69 5.78 0.31 -10.13
N SER A 70 4.85 -0.05 -9.23
CA SER A 70 3.44 -0.22 -9.62
C SER A 70 2.84 1.07 -10.15
N CYS A 71 3.07 2.22 -9.50
CA CYS A 71 2.56 3.51 -9.97
C CYS A 71 3.12 3.88 -11.36
N GLN A 72 4.43 3.71 -11.59
CA GLN A 72 5.03 3.97 -12.91
C GLN A 72 4.47 3.03 -13.99
N LEU A 73 4.27 1.75 -13.67
CA LEU A 73 3.70 0.80 -14.61
C LEU A 73 2.25 1.16 -14.96
N ILE A 74 1.44 1.56 -13.98
CA ILE A 74 0.06 2.03 -14.18
C ILE A 74 0.01 3.22 -15.15
N GLU A 75 0.85 4.23 -14.94
CA GLU A 75 0.95 5.40 -15.80
C GLU A 75 1.33 4.99 -17.23
N ARG A 76 2.30 4.09 -17.35
CA ARG A 76 2.79 3.59 -18.64
C ARG A 76 1.75 2.74 -19.39
N LEU A 77 0.96 1.95 -18.68
CA LEU A 77 -0.10 1.12 -19.24
C LEU A 77 -1.35 1.93 -19.61
N ALA A 78 -1.32 3.27 -19.44
CA ALA A 78 -2.45 4.16 -19.69
C ALA A 78 -3.72 3.77 -18.90
N VAL A 79 -3.54 3.25 -17.68
CA VAL A 79 -4.63 2.92 -16.75
C VAL A 79 -4.59 3.78 -15.47
N PRO A 80 -4.35 5.12 -15.55
CA PRO A 80 -4.26 5.96 -14.35
C PRO A 80 -5.56 5.97 -13.52
N TRP A 81 -6.68 5.62 -14.14
CA TRP A 81 -7.98 5.46 -13.49
C TRP A 81 -7.95 4.47 -12.33
N LEU A 82 -7.02 3.49 -12.29
CA LEU A 82 -6.88 2.58 -11.15
C LEU A 82 -6.53 3.31 -9.85
N ILE A 83 -5.62 4.29 -9.93
CA ILE A 83 -5.25 5.12 -8.77
C ILE A 83 -6.44 6.00 -8.41
N ASP A 84 -7.12 6.57 -9.40
CA ASP A 84 -8.22 7.50 -9.17
C ASP A 84 -9.42 6.81 -8.52
N ASP A 85 -9.78 5.62 -9.01
CA ASP A 85 -10.83 4.76 -8.44
C ASP A 85 -10.52 4.41 -6.99
N TYR A 86 -9.28 4.02 -6.70
CA TYR A 86 -8.87 3.72 -5.33
C TYR A 86 -8.99 4.95 -4.41
N LEU A 87 -8.59 6.13 -4.90
CA LEU A 87 -8.64 7.37 -4.13
C LEU A 87 -10.08 7.88 -3.89
N GLN A 88 -11.08 7.33 -4.58
CA GLN A 88 -12.49 7.56 -4.24
C GLN A 88 -12.94 6.76 -3.00
N LEU A 89 -12.25 5.67 -2.67
CA LEU A 89 -12.56 4.89 -1.48
C LEU A 89 -12.23 5.68 -0.22
N PRO A 90 -13.02 5.51 0.86
CA PRO A 90 -12.70 6.11 2.16
C PRO A 90 -11.27 5.75 2.59
N CYS A 91 -10.55 6.74 3.11
CA CYS A 91 -9.22 6.51 3.67
C CYS A 91 -9.38 5.75 4.99
N THR A 92 -8.86 4.53 5.07
CA THR A 92 -8.95 3.69 6.28
C THR A 92 -7.75 3.86 7.21
N THR A 93 -6.72 4.59 6.77
CA THR A 93 -5.45 4.73 7.50
C THR A 93 -4.70 6.01 7.13
N ASP A 94 -4.11 6.68 8.11
CA ASP A 94 -3.22 7.82 7.86
C ASP A 94 -1.79 7.37 7.52
N PHE A 95 -1.45 6.12 7.81
CA PHE A 95 -0.12 5.56 7.66
C PHE A 95 0.18 5.12 6.22
N HIS A 96 1.39 5.44 5.75
CA HIS A 96 1.81 5.23 4.35
C HIS A 96 1.84 3.75 3.95
N VAL A 97 2.33 2.88 4.84
CA VAL A 97 2.54 1.45 4.56
C VAL A 97 1.21 0.72 4.44
N GLN A 98 0.29 0.97 5.37
CA GLN A 98 -1.05 0.38 5.38
C GLN A 98 -1.86 0.85 4.15
N GLU A 99 -1.76 2.13 3.79
CA GLU A 99 -2.39 2.66 2.57
C GLU A 99 -1.83 1.99 1.30
N ALA A 100 -0.51 1.77 1.25
CA ALA A 100 0.13 1.06 0.16
C ALA A 100 -0.36 -0.39 0.06
N HIS A 101 -0.42 -1.13 1.18
CA HIS A 101 -0.97 -2.49 1.19
C HIS A 101 -2.43 -2.54 0.75
N ALA A 102 -3.27 -1.63 1.25
CA ALA A 102 -4.67 -1.55 0.85
C ALA A 102 -4.82 -1.29 -0.66
N PHE A 103 -3.97 -0.45 -1.25
CA PHE A 103 -3.93 -0.22 -2.69
C PHE A 103 -3.46 -1.44 -3.48
N LEU A 104 -2.43 -2.14 -3.03
CA LEU A 104 -1.95 -3.37 -3.67
C LEU A 104 -3.03 -4.46 -3.66
N SER A 105 -3.71 -4.67 -2.53
CA SER A 105 -4.84 -5.59 -2.43
C SER A 105 -5.96 -5.21 -3.39
N PHE A 106 -6.32 -3.93 -3.44
CA PHE A 106 -7.34 -3.41 -4.37
C PHE A 106 -7.00 -3.71 -5.85
N ILE A 107 -5.73 -3.64 -6.25
CA ILE A 107 -5.32 -4.00 -7.62
C ILE A 107 -5.41 -5.51 -7.86
N GLN A 108 -5.01 -6.34 -6.89
CA GLN A 108 -5.02 -7.80 -7.05
C GLN A 108 -6.42 -8.35 -7.29
N ASP A 109 -7.42 -7.78 -6.59
CA ASP A 109 -8.82 -8.21 -6.63
C ASP A 109 -9.54 -7.84 -7.94
N ARG A 110 -8.96 -6.99 -8.79
CA ARG A 110 -9.57 -6.56 -10.06
C ARG A 110 -9.27 -7.51 -11.20
N ALA A 111 -10.31 -7.99 -11.89
CA ALA A 111 -10.19 -8.97 -12.97
C ALA A 111 -9.58 -8.37 -14.25
N GLU A 112 -9.84 -7.09 -14.49
CA GLU A 112 -9.45 -6.33 -15.67
C GLU A 112 -7.97 -5.89 -15.68
N VAL A 113 -7.25 -6.12 -14.58
CA VAL A 113 -5.84 -5.73 -14.44
C VAL A 113 -4.94 -6.73 -15.17
N LEU A 114 -4.02 -6.19 -15.99
CA LEU A 114 -3.06 -6.98 -16.75
C LEU A 114 -2.19 -7.88 -15.84
N PRO A 115 -1.91 -9.14 -16.23
CA PRO A 115 -1.12 -10.07 -15.42
C PRO A 115 0.24 -9.53 -14.97
N VAL A 116 0.96 -8.85 -15.85
CA VAL A 116 2.26 -8.21 -15.55
C VAL A 116 2.19 -7.20 -14.41
N LEU A 117 1.08 -6.45 -14.30
CA LEU A 117 0.87 -5.51 -13.21
C LEU A 117 0.55 -6.26 -11.90
N LYS A 118 -0.23 -7.34 -11.97
CA LYS A 118 -0.49 -8.18 -10.78
C LYS A 118 0.77 -8.79 -10.21
N ASP A 119 1.67 -9.27 -11.06
CA ASP A 119 2.95 -9.83 -10.61
C ASP A 119 3.87 -8.77 -9.99
N LEU A 120 3.93 -7.57 -10.59
CA LEU A 120 4.69 -6.47 -10.00
C LEU A 120 4.12 -6.05 -8.65
N VAL A 121 2.79 -6.01 -8.53
CA VAL A 121 2.07 -5.70 -7.28
C VAL A 121 2.37 -6.76 -6.20
N ARG A 122 2.36 -8.05 -6.56
CA ARG A 122 2.74 -9.14 -5.64
C ARG A 122 4.19 -9.02 -5.19
N PHE A 123 5.10 -8.68 -6.10
CA PHE A 123 6.50 -8.44 -5.80
C PHE A 123 6.70 -7.25 -4.85
N GLU A 124 6.10 -6.09 -5.12
CA GLU A 124 6.19 -4.92 -4.25
C GLU A 124 5.54 -5.16 -2.87
N SER A 125 4.46 -5.94 -2.79
CA SER A 125 3.86 -6.32 -1.50
C SER A 125 4.85 -7.08 -0.62
N ALA A 126 5.48 -8.12 -1.18
CA ALA A 126 6.45 -8.91 -0.42
C ALA A 126 7.69 -8.10 -0.04
N LEU A 127 8.14 -7.20 -0.92
CA LEU A 127 9.25 -6.28 -0.59
C LEU A 127 8.90 -5.36 0.59
N ASN A 128 7.65 -4.87 0.66
CA ASN A 128 7.19 -4.04 1.77
C ASN A 128 6.99 -4.84 3.06
N GLU A 129 6.48 -6.07 2.98
CA GLU A 129 6.39 -7.01 4.12
C GLU A 129 7.78 -7.28 4.71
N GLU A 130 8.78 -7.55 3.88
CA GLU A 130 10.17 -7.76 4.32
C GLU A 130 10.79 -6.51 4.96
N LYS A 131 10.55 -5.32 4.40
CA LYS A 131 11.00 -4.07 5.03
C LYS A 131 10.39 -3.86 6.41
N LEU A 132 9.10 -4.18 6.56
CA LEU A 132 8.39 -4.07 7.83
C LEU A 132 8.93 -5.07 8.86
N ARG A 133 9.14 -6.33 8.45
CA ARG A 133 9.79 -7.36 9.28
C ARG A 133 11.17 -6.89 9.75
N ALA A 134 12.00 -6.40 8.82
CA ALA A 134 13.36 -5.93 9.13
C ALA A 134 13.37 -4.74 10.10
N ALA A 135 12.43 -3.80 9.96
CA ALA A 135 12.29 -2.67 10.89
C ALA A 135 11.86 -3.13 12.29
N ASN A 136 10.93 -4.08 12.39
CA ASN A 136 10.49 -4.61 13.69
C ASN A 136 11.60 -5.41 14.40
N MET A 137 12.51 -6.05 13.66
CA MET A 137 13.64 -6.78 14.24
C MET A 137 14.76 -5.87 14.77
N SER A 138 14.90 -4.62 14.29
CA SER A 138 15.95 -3.72 14.81
C SER A 138 15.67 -3.20 16.22
N ASP A 139 14.41 -3.26 16.66
CA ASP A 139 13.97 -2.75 17.96
C ASP A 139 13.98 -3.82 19.07
N TYR A 140 14.15 -5.10 18.72
CA TYR A 140 14.25 -6.20 19.68
C TYR A 140 15.70 -6.65 19.87
N SER A 141 16.23 -6.43 21.07
CA SER A 141 17.52 -6.99 21.48
C SER A 141 17.47 -8.52 21.50
N ALA A 142 18.09 -9.15 20.49
CA ALA A 142 18.74 -10.47 20.54
C ALA A 142 18.01 -11.61 21.30
N SER A 143 16.72 -11.82 21.09
CA SER A 143 16.13 -13.15 21.29
C SER A 143 16.30 -13.96 20.01
N VAL A 144 17.12 -15.01 20.07
CA VAL A 144 17.35 -15.98 18.99
C VAL A 144 16.02 -16.67 18.69
N SER A 145 15.27 -16.11 17.76
CA SER A 145 14.06 -16.72 17.23
C SER A 145 14.46 -17.59 16.04
N GLU A 146 13.83 -18.76 15.94
CA GLU A 146 14.04 -19.70 14.84
C GLU A 146 13.91 -18.99 13.48
N PRO A 147 14.69 -19.39 12.46
CA PRO A 147 14.59 -18.79 11.14
C PRO A 147 13.16 -19.00 10.62
N GLU A 148 12.43 -17.90 10.46
CA GLU A 148 11.11 -17.94 9.83
C GLU A 148 11.22 -18.53 8.41
N PRO A 149 10.19 -19.27 7.95
CA PRO A 149 10.21 -19.89 6.64
C PRO A 149 10.35 -18.84 5.53
N ASN A 150 11.28 -19.07 4.60
CA ASN A 150 11.47 -18.20 3.45
C ASN A 150 10.19 -18.05 2.63
N GLN A 151 9.81 -16.81 2.33
CA GLN A 151 8.66 -16.52 1.46
C GLN A 151 9.09 -16.70 0.00
N THR A 152 8.51 -17.68 -0.70
CA THR A 152 8.77 -17.90 -2.13
C THR A 152 7.55 -17.49 -2.95
N LEU A 153 7.75 -16.54 -3.86
CA LEU A 153 6.76 -16.12 -4.85
C LEU A 153 7.08 -16.75 -6.20
N THR A 154 6.04 -17.25 -6.86
CA THR A 154 6.11 -17.63 -8.28
C THR A 154 5.38 -16.56 -9.08
N LEU A 155 6.10 -15.95 -10.04
CA LEU A 155 5.64 -14.86 -10.89
C LEU A 155 5.79 -15.30 -12.35
N ASP A 156 4.81 -14.95 -13.18
CA ASP A 156 4.83 -15.21 -14.61
C ASP A 156 5.78 -14.25 -15.34
N TYR A 157 6.06 -13.08 -14.74
CA TYR A 157 7.01 -12.10 -15.24
C TYR A 157 8.16 -11.89 -14.26
N SER A 158 9.40 -11.88 -14.78
CA SER A 158 10.59 -11.50 -13.99
C SER A 158 10.49 -10.06 -13.49
N PRO A 159 10.50 -9.80 -12.17
CA PRO A 159 10.45 -8.44 -11.63
C PRO A 159 11.60 -7.56 -12.11
N ASN A 160 12.80 -8.13 -12.23
CA ASN A 160 13.99 -7.42 -12.70
C ASN A 160 13.80 -6.94 -14.15
N CYS A 161 13.25 -7.79 -15.01
CA CYS A 161 12.93 -7.41 -16.39
C CYS A 161 11.82 -6.37 -16.44
N CYS A 162 10.76 -6.52 -15.65
CA CYS A 162 9.67 -5.54 -15.57
C CYS A 162 10.19 -4.17 -15.11
N ILE A 163 10.96 -4.12 -14.02
CA ILE A 163 11.56 -2.90 -13.50
C ILE A 163 12.52 -2.28 -14.52
N ALA A 164 13.39 -3.08 -15.13
CA ALA A 164 14.29 -2.59 -16.19
C ALA A 164 13.51 -2.02 -17.38
N SER A 165 12.43 -2.67 -17.82
CA SER A 165 11.56 -2.15 -18.88
C SER A 165 10.90 -0.84 -18.47
N ILE A 166 10.39 -0.73 -17.22
CA ILE A 166 9.79 0.50 -16.69
C ILE A 166 10.81 1.64 -16.69
N LEU A 167 11.99 1.43 -16.09
CA LEU A 167 13.04 2.43 -15.97
C LEU A 167 13.56 2.90 -17.32
N ASN A 168 13.74 1.98 -18.27
CA ASN A 168 14.27 2.28 -19.61
C ASN A 168 13.20 2.67 -20.64
N ARG A 169 11.92 2.71 -20.26
CA ARG A 169 10.77 2.87 -21.18
C ARG A 169 10.79 1.89 -22.36
N ALA A 170 11.40 0.72 -22.19
CA ALA A 170 11.50 -0.33 -23.20
C ALA A 170 10.26 -1.24 -23.13
N PRO A 171 9.84 -1.95 -24.21
CA PRO A 171 8.69 -2.86 -24.20
C PRO A 171 8.62 -3.80 -22.99
N LEU A 172 7.41 -4.14 -22.55
CA LEU A 172 7.25 -5.10 -21.45
C LEU A 172 7.70 -6.48 -21.93
N PRO A 173 8.33 -7.29 -21.06
CA PRO A 173 8.80 -8.62 -21.44
C PRO A 173 7.63 -9.54 -21.77
N ASP A 174 7.82 -10.45 -22.73
CA ASP A 174 6.84 -11.49 -23.03
C ASP A 174 6.77 -12.53 -21.88
N PRO A 175 5.58 -13.03 -21.54
CA PRO A 175 5.40 -14.04 -20.48
C PRO A 175 6.05 -15.39 -20.81
N ALA A 176 6.42 -15.62 -22.07
CA ALA A 176 7.01 -16.87 -22.53
C ALA A 176 8.45 -17.11 -22.02
N VAL A 177 9.09 -16.08 -21.44
CA VAL A 177 10.43 -16.18 -20.87
C VAL A 177 10.35 -16.35 -19.35
N ALA A 178 10.05 -17.58 -18.95
CA ALA A 178 10.18 -18.17 -17.61
C ALA A 178 9.25 -17.64 -16.50
N GLY A 179 8.46 -18.57 -15.92
CA GLY A 179 7.96 -18.40 -14.56
C GLY A 179 9.14 -18.29 -13.60
N VAL A 180 9.35 -17.11 -13.03
CA VAL A 180 10.46 -16.82 -12.13
C VAL A 180 10.01 -17.09 -10.69
N LYS A 181 10.80 -17.90 -9.98
CA LYS A 181 10.66 -18.05 -8.53
C LYS A 181 11.57 -17.04 -7.83
N VAL A 182 10.95 -16.14 -7.08
CA VAL A 182 11.64 -15.17 -6.23
C VAL A 182 11.51 -15.63 -4.79
N THR A 183 12.63 -15.93 -4.15
CA THR A 183 12.67 -16.32 -2.73
C THR A 183 13.23 -15.18 -1.92
N PHE A 184 12.44 -14.70 -0.96
CA PHE A 184 12.86 -13.73 0.05
C PHE A 184 13.39 -14.52 1.25
N ASN A 185 14.70 -14.39 1.51
CA ASN A 185 15.34 -15.01 2.66
C ASN A 185 15.35 -14.01 3.82
N ALA A 186 14.98 -14.46 5.03
CA ALA A 186 15.03 -13.65 6.25
C ALA A 186 16.44 -13.10 6.57
N HIS A 187 17.49 -13.67 5.95
CA HIS A 187 18.89 -13.24 6.01
C HIS A 187 19.28 -12.32 4.85
N TRP A 188 18.51 -11.26 4.58
CA TRP A 188 18.72 -10.36 3.43
C TRP A 188 20.07 -9.60 3.42
N ARG A 189 20.91 -9.73 4.46
CA ARG A 189 22.30 -9.26 4.42
C ARG A 189 23.19 -10.04 3.45
N THR A 190 22.77 -11.20 2.96
CA THR A 190 23.61 -11.99 2.07
C THR A 190 22.76 -12.82 1.09
N LEU A 191 23.03 -12.64 -0.21
CA LEU A 191 22.68 -13.52 -1.34
C LEU A 191 21.38 -13.20 -2.11
N TYR A 192 21.50 -12.30 -3.10
CA TYR A 192 20.83 -12.51 -4.38
C TYR A 192 21.57 -13.64 -5.13
N ARG A 193 20.93 -14.80 -5.30
CA ARG A 193 21.32 -15.83 -6.27
C ARG A 193 20.12 -16.07 -7.17
N GLU A 194 20.19 -15.56 -8.40
CA GLU A 194 19.27 -15.97 -9.46
C GLU A 194 19.60 -17.42 -9.83
N SER A 195 18.63 -18.32 -9.68
CA SER A 195 18.71 -19.66 -10.26
C SER A 195 17.89 -19.62 -11.53
N VAL A 196 18.56 -19.46 -12.68
CA VAL A 196 17.95 -19.67 -14.00
C VAL A 196 17.94 -21.18 -14.21
N LEU A 197 16.76 -21.78 -14.31
CA LEU A 197 16.56 -23.16 -14.79
C LEU A 197 16.28 -23.14 -16.29
#